data_AF-A0A7X7L1A4-F1
#
_entry.id   AF-A0A7X7L1A4-F1
#
_cell.length_a   1.000
_cell.length_b   1.000
_cell.length_c   1.000
_cell.angle_alpha   90.00
_cell.angle_beta   90.00
_cell.angle_gamma   90.00
#
_symmetry.space_group_name_H-M   'P 1'
#
loop_
_entity.id
_entity.type
_entity.pdbx_description
1 polymer ?
#
loop_
_entity_poly.entity_id
_entity_poly.type
_entity_poly.pdbx_seq_one_letter_code
_entity_poly.pdbx_strand_id
1 'polypeptide(L)'
;MNDFCFWHRSKSENPNTGRGADKGRVVFSASARGSLWGFLFDLLTLPLLPHFVALVCVCCLILVTSWLWIEMRQRFPALERGSYVGEIEGVFSDEHLTRFFVESMPSGELYVAAARDGWKPEKITMVGLSDDSDDGKWVHPLVLVGPDAKLRLSGARKEAGVWHGKVKDLLGGGRGLWRLQFAPEIEVPEDPAGRVDLQLWLRLRAESDAVHQEISGLRDKVPKQRKEIDKLTKFITEGDSLRARADQKYRETKADLEALKAELKQKRLEAQDLEKKLVVSRSVTPRGKLVSLARLSLEREARWIDSLLQGGAQRSDPDLEVAVESSRRILDLKDRIDQERERIQYLRSKQGGVSVESGPPSFDSIWGQQ
;
A
#
# COMPACT_ATOMS: atom_id res chain seq x y z
N MET A 1 8.83 -41.49 6.37
CA MET A 1 10.11 -41.63 5.65
C MET A 1 11.10 -40.65 6.25
N ASN A 2 11.98 -41.22 7.09
CA ASN A 2 13.28 -40.75 7.61
C ASN A 2 13.26 -39.45 8.44
N ASP A 3 13.28 -39.48 9.78
CA ASP A 3 14.34 -39.94 10.72
C ASP A 3 15.70 -39.28 10.51
N PHE A 4 16.07 -38.37 11.44
CA PHE A 4 17.44 -37.94 11.75
C PHE A 4 17.48 -37.54 13.24
N CYS A 5 17.85 -38.45 14.14
CA CYS A 5 19.22 -38.77 14.59
C CYS A 5 19.77 -37.81 15.66
N PHE A 6 19.57 -38.26 16.90
CA PHE A 6 20.43 -38.18 18.09
C PHE A 6 21.91 -37.83 17.84
N TRP A 7 22.45 -36.95 18.69
CA TRP A 7 23.89 -36.89 18.96
C TRP A 7 24.16 -37.02 20.46
N HIS A 8 24.75 -38.16 20.80
CA HIS A 8 25.32 -38.53 22.09
C HIS A 8 26.69 -37.82 22.22
N ARG A 9 26.94 -37.05 23.29
CA ARG A 9 28.30 -36.58 23.61
C ARG A 9 28.91 -37.40 24.73
N SER A 10 29.97 -38.09 24.35
CA SER A 10 30.79 -39.01 25.14
C SER A 10 31.46 -38.35 26.35
N LYS A 11 31.52 -39.14 27.43
CA LYS A 11 32.52 -39.05 28.51
C LYS A 11 33.93 -38.89 27.92
N SER A 12 34.75 -38.05 28.55
CA SER A 12 36.20 -38.22 28.57
C SER A 12 36.66 -38.13 30.02
N GLU A 13 37.06 -39.27 30.55
CA GLU A 13 37.90 -39.40 31.73
C GLU A 13 39.22 -38.68 31.49
N ASN A 14 39.76 -38.05 32.55
CA ASN A 14 41.20 -37.90 32.67
C ASN A 14 41.61 -38.11 34.14
N PRO A 15 42.46 -39.11 34.43
CA PRO A 15 43.04 -39.34 35.73
C PRO A 15 44.38 -38.61 35.83
N ASN A 16 44.69 -38.08 37.02
CA ASN A 16 46.04 -37.93 37.60
C ASN A 16 46.11 -36.67 38.46
N THR A 17 46.11 -36.86 39.77
CA THR A 17 47.09 -36.21 40.64
C THR A 17 47.34 -37.12 41.83
N GLY A 18 48.46 -37.83 41.78
CA GLY A 18 49.05 -38.47 42.94
C GLY A 18 49.72 -37.43 43.83
N ARG A 19 49.36 -37.41 45.10
CA ARG A 19 50.20 -37.09 46.27
C ARG A 19 49.63 -37.97 47.38
N GLY A 20 50.38 -38.92 47.89
CA GLY A 20 51.56 -38.65 48.71
C GLY A 20 51.13 -38.95 50.13
N ALA A 21 51.46 -40.16 50.57
CA ALA A 21 51.13 -40.71 51.87
C ALA A 21 51.70 -39.85 53.00
N ASP A 22 50.93 -39.67 54.08
CA ASP A 22 51.52 -39.77 55.40
C ASP A 22 50.56 -40.38 56.43
N LYS A 23 51.08 -41.36 57.16
CA LYS A 23 50.36 -42.22 58.09
C LYS A 23 50.49 -41.65 59.50
N GLY A 24 49.51 -40.87 59.95
CA GLY A 24 49.34 -40.50 61.35
C GLY A 24 48.33 -41.41 62.04
N ARG A 25 48.77 -42.56 62.54
CA ARG A 25 47.97 -43.48 63.37
C ARG A 25 47.85 -42.88 64.79
N VAL A 26 46.75 -42.20 65.09
CA VAL A 26 46.41 -41.81 66.47
C VAL A 26 45.49 -42.87 67.06
N VAL A 27 46.05 -43.65 67.99
CA VAL A 27 45.33 -44.60 68.83
C VAL A 27 44.63 -43.80 69.94
N PHE A 28 43.32 -43.61 69.84
CA PHE A 28 42.52 -43.15 70.97
C PHE A 28 42.03 -44.36 71.74
N SER A 29 42.60 -44.51 72.95
CA SER A 29 42.18 -45.44 73.98
C SER A 29 40.74 -45.15 74.40
N ALA A 30 39.91 -46.20 74.35
CA ALA A 30 38.60 -46.23 74.97
C ALA A 30 38.76 -46.13 76.50
N SER A 31 38.38 -44.98 77.06
CA SER A 31 38.15 -44.82 78.49
C SER A 31 36.65 -44.73 78.72
N ALA A 32 36.14 -45.72 79.45
CA ALA A 32 34.79 -45.78 79.98
C ALA A 32 34.37 -44.45 80.62
N ARG A 33 33.40 -43.78 80.03
CA ARG A 33 32.55 -42.80 80.71
C ARG A 33 31.11 -43.12 80.37
N GLY A 34 30.39 -43.52 81.41
CA GLY A 34 29.02 -43.96 81.33
C GLY A 34 28.09 -42.90 80.76
N SER A 35 27.12 -43.39 80.00
CA SER A 35 25.70 -43.15 80.29
C SER A 35 25.22 -41.70 80.26
N LEU A 36 25.55 -40.96 79.21
CA LEU A 36 24.69 -39.87 78.70
C LEU A 36 24.10 -40.19 77.32
N TRP A 37 24.66 -41.16 76.61
CA TRP A 37 24.15 -41.63 75.32
C TRP A 37 22.95 -42.57 75.43
N GLY A 38 22.77 -43.28 76.55
CA GLY A 38 21.59 -44.10 76.80
C GLY A 38 20.31 -43.27 76.97
N PHE A 39 20.40 -42.12 77.66
CA PHE A 39 19.27 -41.20 77.81
C PHE A 39 18.89 -40.48 76.50
N LEU A 40 19.86 -40.25 75.61
CA LEU A 40 19.59 -39.71 74.26
C LEU A 40 18.95 -40.75 73.34
N PHE A 41 19.20 -42.05 73.54
CA PHE A 41 18.60 -43.12 72.74
C PHE A 41 17.18 -43.49 73.21
N ASP A 42 16.91 -43.43 74.52
CA ASP A 42 15.55 -43.65 75.05
C ASP A 42 14.63 -42.43 74.90
N LEU A 43 15.17 -41.22 74.74
CA LEU A 43 14.35 -40.12 74.22
C LEU A 43 14.01 -40.33 72.74
N LEU A 44 14.90 -40.98 71.96
CA LEU A 44 14.76 -41.17 70.51
C LEU A 44 13.69 -42.20 70.10
N THR A 45 13.23 -43.03 71.02
CA THR A 45 12.19 -44.04 70.80
C THR A 45 10.79 -43.56 71.17
N LEU A 46 10.63 -42.29 71.55
CA LEU A 46 9.32 -41.66 71.62
C LEU A 46 8.70 -41.68 70.21
N PRO A 47 7.48 -42.23 70.03
CA PRO A 47 6.85 -42.39 68.70
C PRO A 47 6.63 -41.06 67.95
N LEU A 48 6.85 -39.93 68.61
CA LEU A 48 6.71 -38.57 68.08
C LEU A 48 7.99 -37.99 67.46
N LEU A 49 9.18 -38.50 67.79
CA LEU A 49 10.44 -37.99 67.24
C LEU A 49 10.63 -38.17 65.73
N PRO A 50 10.31 -39.32 65.11
CA PRO A 50 10.39 -39.45 63.65
C PRO A 50 9.43 -38.48 62.94
N HIS A 51 8.27 -38.19 63.55
CA HIS A 51 7.31 -37.22 63.03
C HIS A 51 7.87 -35.78 63.12
N PHE A 52 8.57 -35.43 64.20
CA PHE A 52 9.21 -34.12 64.34
C PHE A 52 10.34 -33.90 63.34
N VAL A 53 11.21 -34.90 63.14
CA VAL A 53 12.29 -34.83 62.15
C VAL A 53 11.73 -34.70 60.72
N ALA A 54 10.68 -35.46 60.40
CA ALA A 54 9.99 -35.34 59.11
C ALA A 54 9.42 -33.92 58.91
N LEU A 55 8.80 -33.33 59.94
CA LEU A 55 8.25 -31.97 59.86
C LEU A 55 9.33 -30.91 59.64
N VAL A 56 10.47 -31.01 60.34
CA VAL A 56 11.61 -30.09 60.13
C VAL A 56 12.19 -30.22 58.72
N CYS A 57 12.35 -31.43 58.20
CA CYS A 57 12.81 -31.66 56.82
C CYS A 57 11.85 -31.05 55.80
N VAL A 58 10.53 -31.20 55.99
CA VAL A 58 9.51 -30.60 55.12
C VAL A 58 9.56 -29.08 55.21
N CYS A 59 9.69 -28.49 56.40
CA CYS A 59 9.85 -27.05 56.57
C CYS A 59 11.12 -26.52 55.88
N CYS A 60 12.25 -27.21 56.02
CA CYS A 60 13.49 -26.86 55.31
C CYS A 60 13.31 -26.94 53.79
N LEU A 61 12.61 -27.96 53.28
CA LEU A 61 12.33 -28.10 51.85
C LEU A 61 11.41 -26.99 51.35
N ILE A 62 10.39 -26.61 52.12
CA ILE A 62 9.51 -25.46 51.82
C ILE A 62 10.31 -24.15 51.82
N LEU A 63 11.23 -23.95 52.77
CA LEU A 63 12.07 -22.76 52.82
C LEU A 63 13.03 -22.69 51.62
N VAL A 64 13.68 -23.80 51.28
CA VAL A 64 14.59 -23.88 50.12
C VAL A 64 13.83 -23.68 48.81
N THR A 65 12.66 -24.31 48.66
CA THR A 65 11.84 -24.14 47.45
C THR A 65 11.27 -22.73 47.36
N SER A 66 10.80 -22.14 48.47
CA SER A 66 10.37 -20.73 48.53
C SER A 66 11.50 -19.77 48.18
N TRP A 67 12.71 -20.00 48.69
CA TRP A 67 13.88 -19.19 48.39
C TRP A 67 14.29 -19.29 46.92
N LEU A 68 14.35 -20.50 46.36
CA LEU A 68 14.58 -20.73 44.93
C LEU A 68 13.51 -20.04 44.07
N TRP A 69 12.26 -20.06 44.52
CA TRP A 69 11.15 -19.42 43.81
C TRP A 69 11.26 -17.89 43.79
N ILE A 70 11.71 -17.29 44.91
CA ILE A 70 12.00 -15.85 44.99
C ILE A 70 13.17 -15.48 44.07
N GLU A 71 14.19 -16.32 43.96
CA GLU A 71 15.33 -16.07 43.07
C GLU A 71 14.96 -16.25 41.58
N MET A 72 14.07 -17.20 41.27
CA MET A 72 13.51 -17.35 39.92
C MET A 72 12.56 -16.21 39.53
N ARG A 73 11.96 -15.52 40.50
CA ARG A 73 11.15 -14.30 40.25
C ARG A 73 11.98 -13.06 39.98
N GLN A 74 13.31 -13.12 40.10
CA GLN A 74 14.20 -12.03 39.67
C GLN A 74 14.23 -11.95 38.15
N ARG A 75 13.31 -11.16 37.59
CA ARG A 75 13.11 -10.97 36.16
C ARG A 75 13.63 -9.60 35.74
N PHE A 76 13.95 -9.45 34.45
CA PHE A 76 14.20 -8.17 33.82
C PHE A 76 12.94 -7.78 33.03
N PRO A 77 12.50 -6.51 33.10
CA PRO A 77 11.31 -6.07 32.36
C PRO A 77 11.61 -6.12 30.85
N ALA A 78 10.65 -6.56 30.03
CA ALA A 78 10.79 -6.37 28.58
C ALA A 78 10.82 -4.88 28.28
N LEU A 79 11.86 -4.47 27.57
CA LEU A 79 12.01 -3.10 27.09
C LEU A 79 11.27 -2.97 25.77
N GLU A 80 10.58 -1.85 25.62
CA GLU A 80 10.00 -1.45 24.34
C GLU A 80 11.14 -1.15 23.35
N ARG A 81 10.82 -0.96 22.07
CA ARG A 81 11.85 -0.66 21.06
C ARG A 81 12.39 0.74 21.32
N GLY A 82 13.71 0.87 21.38
CA GLY A 82 14.38 2.16 21.50
C GLY A 82 15.62 2.14 22.38
N SER A 83 16.11 3.34 22.66
CA SER A 83 17.33 3.58 23.41
C SER A 83 17.02 3.99 24.83
N TYR A 84 17.82 3.47 25.76
CA TYR A 84 17.66 3.67 27.18
C TYR A 84 18.99 4.04 27.82
N VAL A 85 18.94 5.01 28.72
CA VAL A 85 20.09 5.44 29.52
C VAL A 85 19.81 5.07 30.96
N GLY A 86 20.77 4.41 31.59
CA GLY A 86 20.65 3.93 32.95
C GLY A 86 21.85 4.27 33.81
N GLU A 87 21.64 4.15 35.11
CA GLU A 87 22.62 4.43 36.14
C GLU A 87 22.67 3.25 37.12
N ILE A 88 23.87 2.82 37.49
CA ILE A 88 24.15 1.77 38.47
C ILE A 88 24.84 2.41 39.66
N GLU A 89 24.32 2.14 40.86
CA GLU A 89 24.80 2.72 42.12
C GLU A 89 25.16 1.61 43.12
N GLY A 90 26.28 1.77 43.84
CA GLY A 90 26.65 0.97 45.01
C GLY A 90 27.28 -0.41 44.74
N VAL A 91 27.51 -0.76 43.48
CA VAL A 91 28.15 -2.05 43.11
C VAL A 91 29.66 -1.96 43.13
N PHE A 92 30.19 -0.83 42.67
CA PHE A 92 31.63 -0.59 42.55
C PHE A 92 32.09 0.28 43.72
N SER A 93 33.22 -0.06 44.32
CA SER A 93 33.75 0.69 45.47
C SER A 93 34.38 2.03 45.09
N ASP A 94 34.83 2.15 43.83
CA ASP A 94 35.60 3.31 43.36
C ASP A 94 34.73 4.41 42.74
N GLU A 95 33.50 4.07 42.32
CA GLU A 95 32.57 5.00 41.66
C GLU A 95 31.19 4.92 42.31
N HIS A 96 30.64 6.07 42.69
CA HIS A 96 29.29 6.14 43.26
C HIS A 96 28.20 5.88 42.20
N LEU A 97 28.47 6.19 40.93
CA LEU A 97 27.47 6.13 39.86
C LEU A 97 28.14 5.76 38.52
N THR A 98 27.80 4.58 38.00
CA THR A 98 28.26 4.14 36.68
C THR A 98 27.09 4.18 35.71
N ARG A 99 27.22 4.94 34.62
CA ARG A 99 26.20 5.00 33.57
C ARG A 99 26.29 3.79 32.66
N PHE A 100 25.15 3.34 32.14
CA PHE A 100 25.09 2.29 31.13
C PHE A 100 23.99 2.58 30.12
N PHE A 101 24.19 2.10 28.91
CA PHE A 101 23.28 2.27 27.78
C PHE A 101 22.70 0.93 27.40
N VAL A 102 21.39 0.88 27.20
CA VAL A 102 20.68 -0.30 26.72
C VAL A 102 19.91 0.08 25.48
N GLU A 103 20.06 -0.69 24.42
CA GLU A 103 19.27 -0.57 23.20
C GLU A 103 18.47 -1.83 22.98
N SER A 104 17.16 -1.66 22.75
CA SER A 104 16.25 -2.76 22.43
C SER A 104 15.94 -2.78 20.95
N MET A 105 16.39 -3.83 20.27
CA MET A 105 16.21 -4.01 18.84
C MET A 105 14.84 -4.62 18.50
N PRO A 106 14.32 -4.42 17.27
CA PRO A 106 13.09 -5.05 16.81
C PRO A 106 13.11 -6.58 16.83
N SER A 107 14.31 -7.18 16.77
CA SER A 107 14.57 -8.63 16.83
C SER A 107 14.40 -9.23 18.23
N GLY A 108 14.23 -8.40 19.27
CA GLY A 108 14.26 -8.84 20.67
C GLY A 108 15.67 -9.01 21.22
N GLU A 109 16.69 -8.53 20.52
CA GLU A 109 18.06 -8.51 21.03
C GLU A 109 18.29 -7.20 21.79
N LEU A 110 19.00 -7.27 22.93
CA LEU A 110 19.48 -6.11 23.64
C LEU A 110 20.96 -5.89 23.37
N TYR A 111 21.35 -4.65 23.12
CA TYR A 111 22.75 -4.23 23.17
C TYR A 111 22.97 -3.43 24.44
N VAL A 112 23.97 -3.82 25.21
CA VAL A 112 24.27 -3.16 26.49
C VAL A 112 25.72 -2.72 26.53
N ALA A 113 25.95 -1.47 26.89
CA ALA A 113 27.28 -0.90 27.06
C ALA A 113 27.35 -0.16 28.40
N ALA A 114 28.24 -0.58 29.29
CA ALA A 114 28.55 0.18 30.50
C ALA A 114 29.59 1.25 30.17
N ALA A 115 29.39 2.48 30.65
CA ALA A 115 30.33 3.59 30.50
C ALA A 115 31.46 3.48 31.52
N ARG A 116 32.22 2.38 31.47
CA ARG A 116 33.35 2.10 32.35
C ARG A 116 34.51 1.50 31.57
N ASP A 117 35.74 1.77 32.01
CA ASP A 117 36.94 1.32 31.32
C ASP A 117 37.03 -0.22 31.26
N GLY A 118 37.37 -0.74 30.08
CA GLY A 118 37.51 -2.17 29.83
C GLY A 118 36.19 -2.93 29.63
N TRP A 119 35.04 -2.27 29.80
CA TRP A 119 33.73 -2.86 29.50
C TRP A 119 33.44 -2.74 28.01
N LYS A 120 33.27 -3.88 27.34
CA LYS A 120 32.90 -3.92 25.93
C LYS A 120 31.38 -4.00 25.77
N PRO A 121 30.82 -3.39 24.71
CA PRO A 121 29.42 -3.58 24.38
C PRO A 121 29.13 -5.07 24.15
N GLU A 122 28.12 -5.60 24.84
CA GLU A 122 27.71 -6.99 24.75
C GLU A 122 26.33 -7.09 24.10
N LYS A 123 26.20 -8.03 23.17
CA LYS A 123 24.94 -8.37 22.54
C LYS A 123 24.28 -9.50 23.33
N ILE A 124 23.11 -9.23 23.88
CA ILE A 124 22.38 -10.17 24.72
C ILE A 124 21.06 -10.51 24.04
N THR A 125 20.91 -11.77 23.63
CA THR A 125 19.64 -12.25 23.06
C THR A 125 18.64 -12.46 24.19
N MET A 126 17.52 -11.74 24.14
CA MET A 126 16.43 -11.95 25.10
C MET A 126 15.71 -13.24 24.73
N VAL A 127 15.88 -14.26 25.56
CA VAL A 127 15.01 -15.45 25.49
C VAL A 127 13.70 -15.06 26.16
N GLY A 128 12.73 -14.64 25.36
CA GLY A 128 11.38 -14.41 25.85
C GLY A 128 10.77 -15.72 26.32
N LEU A 129 10.28 -15.77 27.57
CA LEU A 129 9.37 -16.85 27.96
C LEU A 129 8.03 -16.60 27.29
N SER A 130 7.52 -17.59 26.56
CA SER A 130 6.22 -17.55 25.88
C SER A 130 5.07 -17.40 26.88
N ASP A 131 4.42 -16.23 26.82
CA ASP A 131 2.97 -15.98 26.59
C ASP A 131 1.86 -16.72 27.38
N ASP A 132 2.12 -17.30 28.56
CA ASP A 132 1.03 -17.88 29.37
C ASP A 132 0.54 -17.00 30.55
N SER A 133 0.96 -15.74 30.65
CA SER A 133 0.42 -14.83 31.66
C SER A 133 0.25 -13.40 31.13
N ASP A 134 -0.98 -12.90 31.19
CA ASP A 134 -1.42 -11.54 30.77
C ASP A 134 -0.63 -10.38 31.40
N ASP A 135 0.18 -10.65 32.43
CA ASP A 135 0.98 -9.64 33.13
C ASP A 135 2.38 -9.47 32.52
N GLY A 136 2.44 -9.02 31.27
CA GLY A 136 3.67 -8.48 30.66
C GLY A 136 4.74 -9.50 30.27
N LYS A 137 5.42 -9.24 29.14
CA LYS A 137 6.54 -10.05 28.66
C LYS A 137 7.71 -9.90 29.63
N TRP A 138 7.99 -10.94 30.41
CA TRP A 138 9.15 -10.97 31.29
C TRP A 138 10.32 -11.62 30.57
N VAL A 139 11.53 -11.15 30.88
CA VAL A 139 12.75 -11.77 30.38
C VAL A 139 13.65 -12.19 31.53
N HIS A 140 14.50 -13.19 31.25
CA HIS A 140 15.60 -13.56 32.12
C HIS A 140 16.41 -12.34 32.58
N PRO A 141 16.95 -12.38 33.81
CA PRO A 141 17.77 -11.30 34.35
C PRO A 141 18.94 -11.01 33.41
N LEU A 142 19.16 -9.72 33.15
CA LEU A 142 20.19 -9.25 32.25
C LEU A 142 21.56 -9.44 32.93
N VAL A 143 22.47 -10.16 32.29
CA VAL A 143 23.81 -10.43 32.82
C VAL A 143 24.82 -9.69 31.97
N LEU A 144 25.59 -8.80 32.60
CA LEU A 144 26.67 -8.05 31.95
C LEU A 144 28.01 -8.60 32.44
N VAL A 145 28.90 -8.91 31.50
CA VAL A 145 30.22 -9.47 31.82
C VAL A 145 31.29 -8.41 31.57
N GLY A 146 31.89 -7.91 32.64
CA GLY A 146 33.04 -7.03 32.60
C GLY A 146 34.36 -7.75 32.96
N PRO A 147 35.50 -7.06 32.80
CA PRO A 147 36.80 -7.60 33.17
C PRO A 147 36.96 -7.82 34.69
N ASP A 148 36.28 -6.98 35.49
CA ASP A 148 36.42 -6.89 36.94
C ASP A 148 35.17 -7.36 37.70
N ALA A 149 34.00 -7.41 37.06
CA ALA A 149 32.75 -7.83 37.69
C ALA A 149 31.78 -8.52 36.73
N LYS A 150 30.87 -9.33 37.28
CA LYS A 150 29.78 -9.95 36.52
C LYS A 150 28.45 -9.55 37.12
N LEU A 151 27.77 -8.60 36.48
CA LEU A 151 26.58 -7.98 37.03
C LEU A 151 25.32 -8.69 36.58
N ARG A 152 24.47 -9.04 37.53
CA ARG A 152 23.11 -9.53 37.28
C ARG A 152 22.12 -8.42 37.63
N LEU A 153 21.43 -7.91 36.62
CA LEU A 153 20.40 -6.88 36.73
C LEU A 153 19.01 -7.54 36.78
N SER A 154 18.24 -7.23 37.81
CA SER A 154 16.85 -7.66 37.96
C SER A 154 16.00 -6.49 38.41
N GLY A 155 14.76 -6.36 37.95
CA GLY A 155 13.93 -5.19 38.26
C GLY A 155 12.54 -5.24 37.65
N ALA A 156 11.82 -4.13 37.80
CA ALA A 156 10.47 -3.97 37.30
C ALA A 156 10.27 -2.54 36.77
N ARG A 157 9.22 -2.36 35.96
CA ARG A 157 8.76 -1.05 35.52
C ARG A 157 8.13 -0.35 36.73
N LYS A 158 8.60 0.86 37.06
CA LYS A 158 7.98 1.69 38.12
C LYS A 158 6.89 2.57 37.55
N GLU A 159 7.25 3.27 36.48
CA GLU A 159 6.46 4.33 35.85
C GLU A 159 6.57 4.21 34.32
N ALA A 160 5.80 5.00 33.57
CA ALA A 160 5.90 5.00 32.12
C ALA A 160 7.28 5.55 31.68
N GLY A 161 8.09 4.70 31.05
CA GLY A 161 9.42 5.11 30.58
C GLY A 161 10.52 5.07 31.64
N VAL A 162 10.25 4.59 32.87
CA VAL A 162 11.25 4.46 33.94
C VAL A 162 11.22 3.06 34.56
N TRP A 163 12.38 2.40 34.54
CA TRP A 163 12.61 1.09 35.12
C TRP A 163 13.65 1.18 36.23
N HIS A 164 13.50 0.33 37.23
CA HIS A 164 14.45 0.26 38.34
C HIS A 164 14.60 -1.16 38.83
N GLY A 165 15.70 -1.41 39.53
CA GLY A 165 15.89 -2.71 40.12
C GLY A 165 17.15 -2.83 40.95
N LYS A 166 17.52 -4.08 41.21
CA LYS A 166 18.69 -4.48 41.99
C LYS A 166 19.76 -5.03 41.07
N VAL A 167 20.99 -4.65 41.35
CA VAL A 167 22.20 -5.22 40.74
C VAL A 167 22.91 -6.07 41.76
N LYS A 168 23.30 -7.28 41.36
CA LYS A 168 24.17 -8.14 42.16
C LYS A 168 25.40 -8.47 41.36
N ASP A 169 26.57 -8.19 41.91
CA ASP A 169 27.82 -8.70 41.37
C ASP A 169 28.01 -10.15 41.80
N LEU A 170 28.16 -11.03 40.82
CA LEU A 170 28.34 -12.46 41.01
C LEU A 170 29.78 -12.83 41.37
N LEU A 171 30.77 -11.95 41.10
CA LEU A 171 32.17 -12.20 41.40
C LEU A 171 32.58 -11.58 42.75
N GLY A 172 32.36 -10.28 42.94
CA GLY A 172 32.72 -9.54 44.15
C GLY A 172 31.65 -9.54 45.24
N GLY A 173 30.44 -10.04 44.96
CA GLY A 173 29.34 -10.10 45.94
C GLY A 173 28.71 -8.74 46.28
N GLY A 174 29.14 -7.67 45.61
CA GLY A 174 28.58 -6.33 45.71
C GLY A 174 27.08 -6.30 45.38
N ARG A 175 26.33 -5.44 46.06
CA ARG A 175 24.89 -5.26 45.84
C ARG A 175 24.58 -3.79 45.68
N GLY A 176 23.85 -3.47 44.63
CA GLY A 176 23.51 -2.09 44.27
C GLY A 176 22.13 -1.97 43.67
N LEU A 177 21.82 -0.76 43.23
CA LEU A 177 20.58 -0.40 42.57
C LEU A 177 20.86 0.06 41.14
N TRP A 178 19.90 -0.16 40.25
CA TRP A 178 19.95 0.42 38.92
C TRP A 178 18.65 1.15 38.59
N ARG A 179 18.78 2.16 37.74
CA ARG A 179 17.68 2.92 37.15
C ARG A 179 17.90 3.01 35.65
N LEU A 180 16.82 3.03 34.88
CA LEU A 180 16.85 3.10 33.43
C LEU A 180 15.70 4.00 32.96
N GLN A 181 15.99 4.91 32.04
CA GLN A 181 15.05 5.86 31.48
C GLN A 181 15.07 5.77 29.96
N PHE A 182 13.89 5.88 29.33
CA PHE A 182 13.77 5.96 27.88
C PHE A 182 14.31 7.30 27.36
N ALA A 183 15.25 7.25 26.42
CA ALA A 183 15.85 8.42 25.79
C ALA A 183 15.72 8.28 24.25
N PRO A 184 14.75 8.96 23.62
CA PRO A 184 14.54 8.87 22.17
C PRO A 184 15.67 9.55 21.36
N GLU A 185 16.40 10.48 21.98
CA GLU A 185 17.51 11.22 21.38
C GLU A 185 18.67 11.16 22.37
N ILE A 186 19.76 10.50 21.98
CA ILE A 186 20.95 10.37 22.83
C ILE A 186 21.75 11.65 22.65
N GLU A 187 21.59 12.60 23.57
CA GLU A 187 22.55 13.71 23.71
C GLU A 187 23.91 13.10 24.05
N VAL A 188 24.83 13.15 23.10
CA VAL A 188 26.19 12.61 23.23
C VAL A 188 26.93 13.42 24.30
N PRO A 189 27.33 12.82 25.44
CA PRO A 189 28.15 13.54 26.40
C PRO A 189 29.51 13.84 25.76
N GLU A 190 29.85 15.12 25.61
CA GLU A 190 31.18 15.61 25.23
C GLU A 190 32.17 15.32 26.37
N ASP A 191 32.67 14.08 26.47
CA ASP A 191 33.68 13.72 27.48
C ASP A 191 35.01 13.34 26.78
N PRO A 192 36.15 13.99 27.11
CA PRO A 192 37.34 14.03 26.24
C PRO A 192 38.33 12.86 26.39
N ALA A 193 38.03 11.81 27.14
CA ALA A 193 38.97 10.70 27.37
C ALA A 193 38.34 9.34 27.01
N GLY A 194 38.78 8.74 25.89
CA GLY A 194 38.64 7.31 25.62
C GLY A 194 37.35 6.79 24.97
N ARG A 195 36.31 7.62 24.78
CA ARG A 195 35.00 7.16 24.24
C ARG A 195 34.87 7.24 22.71
N VAL A 196 35.98 7.16 21.98
CA VAL A 196 35.99 7.22 20.50
C VAL A 196 35.15 6.07 19.91
N ASP A 197 35.26 4.86 20.47
CA ASP A 197 34.54 3.70 19.98
C ASP A 197 33.02 3.82 20.14
N LEU A 198 32.56 4.45 21.23
CA LEU A 198 31.13 4.67 21.50
C LEU A 198 30.56 5.78 20.61
N GLN A 199 31.31 6.87 20.40
CA GLN A 199 30.90 7.94 19.47
C GLN A 199 30.87 7.46 18.02
N LEU A 200 31.88 6.69 17.60
CA LEU A 200 31.93 6.09 16.28
C LEU A 200 30.75 5.13 16.06
N TRP A 201 30.43 4.32 17.06
CA TRP A 201 29.28 3.42 17.00
C TRP A 201 27.95 4.16 16.88
N LEU A 202 27.72 5.21 17.70
CA LEU A 202 26.51 6.03 17.61
C LEU A 202 26.36 6.69 16.24
N ARG A 203 27.47 7.15 15.65
CA ARG A 203 27.47 7.74 14.30
C ARG A 203 27.15 6.71 13.22
N LEU A 204 27.82 5.56 13.24
CA LEU A 204 27.55 4.46 12.29
C LEU A 204 26.10 3.99 12.37
N ARG A 205 25.50 4.04 13.56
CA ARG A 205 24.08 3.74 13.76
C ARG A 205 23.18 4.77 13.10
N ALA A 206 23.41 6.06 13.31
CA ALA A 206 22.65 7.12 12.64
C ALA A 206 22.74 7.02 11.11
N GLU A 207 23.92 6.69 10.59
CA GLU A 207 24.13 6.45 9.16
C GLU A 207 23.36 5.19 8.68
N SER A 208 23.40 4.10 9.45
CA SER A 208 22.65 2.88 9.15
C SER A 208 21.14 3.13 9.13
N ASP A 209 20.60 3.86 10.11
CA ASP A 209 19.16 4.16 10.19
C ASP A 209 18.72 5.05 9.03
N ALA A 210 19.54 6.04 8.64
CA ALA A 210 19.30 6.86 7.47
C ALA A 210 19.23 6.03 6.17
N VAL A 211 20.18 5.10 5.99
CA VAL A 211 20.19 4.18 4.84
C VAL A 211 18.96 3.26 4.85
N HIS A 212 18.55 2.74 6.00
CA HIS A 212 17.34 1.92 6.11
C HIS A 212 16.08 2.71 5.74
N GLN A 213 15.97 3.97 6.17
CA GLN A 213 14.87 4.85 5.78
C GLN A 213 14.86 5.10 4.26
N GLU A 214 16.02 5.34 3.65
CA GLU A 214 16.12 5.53 2.20
C GLU A 214 15.72 4.27 1.43
N ILE A 215 16.20 3.10 1.86
CA ILE A 215 15.81 1.80 1.27
C ILE A 215 14.30 1.60 1.39
N SER A 216 13.69 1.90 2.54
CA SER A 216 12.24 1.77 2.70
C SER A 216 11.47 2.72 1.79
N GLY A 217 11.92 3.98 1.67
CA GLY A 217 11.34 4.96 0.77
C GLY A 217 11.47 4.57 -0.70
N LEU A 218 12.59 3.98 -1.11
CA LEU A 218 12.78 3.45 -2.47
C LEU A 218 11.91 2.23 -2.71
N ARG A 219 11.80 1.33 -1.74
CA ARG A 219 10.96 0.12 -1.81
C ARG A 219 9.49 0.45 -2.04
N ASP A 220 9.01 1.58 -1.51
CA ASP A 220 7.64 2.06 -1.74
C ASP A 220 7.45 2.74 -3.10
N LYS A 221 8.50 3.32 -3.68
CA LYS A 221 8.46 3.97 -5.01
C LYS A 221 8.49 2.95 -6.16
N VAL A 222 9.26 1.88 -6.04
CA VAL A 222 9.38 0.80 -7.05
C VAL A 222 8.02 0.23 -7.49
N PRO A 223 7.08 -0.17 -6.60
CA PRO A 223 5.80 -0.72 -7.03
C PRO A 223 4.91 0.33 -7.70
N LYS A 224 5.03 1.62 -7.34
CA LYS A 224 4.28 2.71 -7.99
C LYS A 224 4.75 2.88 -9.44
N GLN A 225 6.06 2.92 -9.65
CA GLN A 225 6.66 3.00 -10.99
C GLN A 225 6.36 1.76 -11.83
N ARG A 226 6.39 0.55 -11.26
CA ARG A 226 5.98 -0.67 -11.97
C ARG A 226 4.52 -0.59 -12.45
N LYS A 227 3.60 -0.13 -11.60
CA LYS A 227 2.19 0.07 -11.98
C LYS A 227 2.04 1.09 -13.12
N GLU A 228 2.87 2.12 -13.15
CA GLU A 228 2.86 3.12 -14.21
C GLU A 228 3.41 2.56 -15.53
N ILE A 229 4.50 1.81 -15.49
CA ILE A 229 5.05 1.09 -16.65
C ILE A 229 4.00 0.11 -17.20
N ASP A 230 3.31 -0.65 -16.36
CA ASP A 230 2.27 -1.58 -16.79
C ASP A 230 1.10 -0.85 -17.48
N LYS A 231 0.70 0.32 -16.96
CA LYS A 231 -0.31 1.17 -17.60
C LYS A 231 0.15 1.66 -18.96
N LEU A 232 1.35 2.23 -19.05
CA LEU A 232 1.91 2.74 -20.29
C LEU A 232 2.07 1.62 -21.33
N THR A 233 2.50 0.44 -20.91
CA THR A 233 2.61 -0.75 -21.77
C THR A 233 1.24 -1.15 -22.33
N LYS A 234 0.19 -1.18 -21.49
CA LYS A 234 -1.18 -1.44 -21.95
C LYS A 234 -1.64 -0.38 -22.97
N PHE A 235 -1.44 0.90 -22.68
CA PHE A 235 -1.77 1.98 -23.61
C PHE A 235 -1.05 1.86 -24.96
N ILE A 236 0.22 1.47 -24.96
CA ILE A 236 0.98 1.25 -26.21
C ILE A 236 0.38 0.07 -26.98
N THR A 237 0.16 -1.07 -26.32
CA THR A 237 -0.43 -2.25 -26.99
C THR A 237 -1.84 -2.00 -27.52
N GLU A 238 -2.66 -1.24 -26.79
CA GLU A 238 -3.99 -0.83 -27.23
C GLU A 238 -3.89 0.12 -28.42
N GLY A 239 -2.96 1.09 -28.37
CA GLY A 239 -2.67 2.02 -29.47
C GLY A 239 -2.25 1.32 -30.76
N ASP A 240 -1.36 0.34 -30.67
CA ASP A 240 -0.94 -0.46 -31.83
C ASP A 240 -2.11 -1.28 -32.40
N SER A 241 -2.96 -1.84 -31.54
CA SER A 241 -4.15 -2.57 -31.98
C SER A 241 -5.17 -1.67 -32.67
N LEU A 242 -5.37 -0.44 -32.17
CA LEU A 242 -6.27 0.55 -32.76
C LEU A 242 -5.73 1.03 -34.11
N ARG A 243 -4.41 1.24 -34.20
CA ARG A 243 -3.74 1.60 -35.45
C ARG A 243 -3.89 0.51 -36.50
N ALA A 244 -3.66 -0.75 -36.12
CA ALA A 244 -3.86 -1.88 -37.02
C ALA A 244 -5.31 -1.97 -37.54
N ARG A 245 -6.31 -1.75 -36.65
CA ARG A 245 -7.73 -1.70 -37.04
C ARG A 245 -8.05 -0.52 -37.96
N ALA A 246 -7.46 0.65 -37.71
CA ALA A 246 -7.64 1.83 -38.55
C ALA A 246 -7.03 1.62 -39.94
N ASP A 247 -5.82 1.06 -40.01
CA ASP A 247 -5.14 0.73 -41.27
C ASP A 247 -5.91 -0.33 -42.07
N GLN A 248 -6.49 -1.32 -41.39
CA GLN A 248 -7.36 -2.30 -42.04
C GLN A 248 -8.60 -1.64 -42.63
N LYS A 249 -9.35 -0.83 -41.85
CA LYS A 249 -10.52 -0.09 -42.36
C LYS A 249 -10.16 0.86 -43.50
N TYR A 250 -9.00 1.50 -43.44
CA TYR A 250 -8.51 2.36 -44.52
C TYR A 250 -8.27 1.56 -45.81
N ARG A 251 -7.69 0.36 -45.72
CA ARG A 251 -7.49 -0.52 -46.88
C ARG A 251 -8.81 -1.02 -47.45
N GLU A 252 -9.76 -1.42 -46.60
CA GLU A 252 -11.10 -1.86 -47.01
C GLU A 252 -11.84 -0.74 -47.74
N THR A 253 -11.95 0.44 -47.12
CA THR A 253 -12.61 1.61 -47.74
C THR A 253 -11.92 2.07 -49.02
N LYS A 254 -10.59 1.96 -49.11
CA LYS A 254 -9.86 2.25 -50.34
C LYS A 254 -10.19 1.24 -51.44
N ALA A 255 -10.26 -0.05 -51.12
CA ALA A 255 -10.64 -1.09 -52.06
C ALA A 255 -12.08 -0.90 -52.56
N ASP A 256 -13.01 -0.58 -51.65
CA ASP A 256 -14.41 -0.30 -51.99
C ASP A 256 -14.53 0.92 -52.91
N LEU A 257 -13.77 1.99 -52.64
CA LEU A 257 -13.73 3.17 -53.51
C LEU A 257 -13.18 2.85 -54.90
N GLU A 258 -12.18 1.98 -55.01
CA GLU A 258 -11.63 1.55 -56.30
C GLU A 258 -12.64 0.67 -57.06
N ALA A 259 -13.34 -0.25 -56.37
CA ALA A 259 -14.40 -1.07 -56.94
C ALA A 259 -15.58 -0.21 -57.46
N LEU A 260 -16.06 0.73 -56.65
CA LEU A 260 -17.13 1.66 -57.04
C LEU A 260 -16.72 2.55 -58.22
N LYS A 261 -15.46 3.00 -58.27
CA LYS A 261 -14.94 3.73 -59.43
C LYS A 261 -14.94 2.89 -60.70
N ALA A 262 -14.58 1.61 -60.60
CA ALA A 262 -14.61 0.69 -61.72
C ALA A 262 -16.05 0.42 -62.20
N GLU A 263 -16.99 0.20 -61.27
CA GLU A 263 -18.41 0.01 -61.58
C GLU A 263 -19.02 1.26 -62.23
N LEU A 264 -18.76 2.45 -61.69
CA LEU A 264 -19.22 3.72 -62.25
C LEU A 264 -18.69 3.91 -63.68
N LYS A 265 -17.41 3.54 -63.93
CA LYS A 265 -16.84 3.57 -65.28
C LYS A 265 -17.55 2.61 -66.22
N GLN A 266 -17.86 1.38 -65.79
CA GLN A 266 -18.64 0.42 -66.58
C GLN A 266 -20.05 0.93 -66.87
N LYS A 267 -20.77 1.43 -65.85
CA LYS A 267 -22.12 1.98 -66.00
C LYS A 267 -22.16 3.19 -66.93
N ARG A 268 -21.13 4.04 -66.90
CA ARG A 268 -20.99 5.14 -67.89
C ARG A 268 -20.83 4.63 -69.31
N LEU A 269 -20.04 3.58 -69.53
CA LEU A 269 -19.89 2.98 -70.86
C LEU A 269 -21.19 2.33 -71.33
N GLU A 270 -21.89 1.61 -70.46
CA GLU A 270 -23.22 1.04 -70.75
C GLU A 270 -24.24 2.14 -71.11
N ALA A 271 -24.27 3.23 -70.35
CA ALA A 271 -25.14 4.38 -70.63
C ALA A 271 -24.83 5.03 -71.99
N GLN A 272 -23.54 5.23 -72.31
CA GLN A 272 -23.12 5.76 -73.62
C GLN A 272 -23.51 4.83 -74.78
N ASP A 273 -23.42 3.51 -74.60
CA ASP A 273 -23.84 2.55 -75.62
C ASP A 273 -25.37 2.55 -75.81
N LEU A 274 -26.13 2.63 -74.71
CA LEU A 274 -27.59 2.78 -74.77
C LEU A 274 -28.00 4.10 -75.41
N GLU A 275 -27.31 5.21 -75.14
CA GLU A 275 -27.54 6.49 -75.81
C GLU A 275 -27.33 6.38 -77.32
N LYS A 276 -26.22 5.76 -77.76
CA LYS A 276 -25.98 5.51 -79.19
C LYS A 276 -27.09 4.67 -79.81
N LYS A 277 -27.51 3.59 -79.15
CA LYS A 277 -28.63 2.73 -79.59
C LYS A 277 -29.95 3.50 -79.66
N LEU A 278 -30.24 4.38 -78.71
CA LEU A 278 -31.43 5.26 -78.72
C LEU A 278 -31.40 6.26 -79.87
N VAL A 279 -30.24 6.87 -80.16
CA VAL A 279 -30.07 7.79 -81.30
C VAL A 279 -30.34 7.04 -82.61
N VAL A 280 -29.76 5.85 -82.79
CA VAL A 280 -30.00 5.02 -83.98
C VAL A 280 -31.49 4.64 -84.08
N SER A 281 -32.11 4.17 -83.00
CA SER A 281 -33.53 3.81 -82.97
C SER A 281 -34.46 4.98 -83.33
N ARG A 282 -34.16 6.18 -82.81
CA ARG A 282 -34.88 7.42 -83.19
C ARG A 282 -34.74 7.73 -84.68
N SER A 283 -33.57 7.50 -85.27
CA SER A 283 -33.31 7.77 -86.69
C SER A 283 -33.94 6.74 -87.64
N VAL A 284 -34.05 5.47 -87.23
CA VAL A 284 -34.49 4.38 -88.11
C VAL A 284 -36.01 4.18 -88.05
N THR A 285 -36.64 4.36 -86.89
CA THR A 285 -38.09 4.09 -86.72
C THR A 285 -38.96 5.29 -87.16
N PRO A 286 -40.11 5.06 -87.86
CA PRO A 286 -41.01 6.15 -88.26
C PRO A 286 -41.53 6.98 -87.08
N ARG A 287 -41.87 6.30 -85.98
CA ARG A 287 -42.31 6.93 -84.73
C ARG A 287 -41.19 7.74 -84.07
N GLY A 288 -39.95 7.23 -84.12
CA GLY A 288 -38.76 7.94 -83.65
C GLY A 288 -38.48 9.22 -84.42
N LYS A 289 -38.62 9.19 -85.76
CA LYS A 289 -38.51 10.38 -86.62
C LYS A 289 -39.55 11.43 -86.26
N LEU A 290 -40.82 11.04 -86.09
CA LEU A 290 -41.89 11.96 -85.68
C LEU A 290 -41.59 12.62 -84.32
N VAL A 291 -41.16 11.85 -83.33
CA VAL A 291 -40.79 12.39 -82.01
C VAL A 291 -39.57 13.32 -82.10
N SER A 292 -38.58 12.99 -82.94
CA SER A 292 -37.42 13.85 -83.15
C SER A 292 -37.77 15.17 -83.82
N LEU A 293 -38.67 15.16 -84.82
CA LEU A 293 -39.17 16.35 -85.47
C LEU A 293 -40.03 17.19 -84.52
N ALA A 294 -40.88 16.56 -83.70
CA ALA A 294 -41.66 17.24 -82.67
C ALA A 294 -40.74 17.92 -81.65
N ARG A 295 -39.67 17.23 -81.20
CA ARG A 295 -38.69 17.82 -80.29
C ARG A 295 -37.93 18.99 -80.94
N LEU A 296 -37.56 18.89 -82.21
CA LEU A 296 -36.94 19.99 -82.95
C LEU A 296 -37.92 21.17 -83.14
N SER A 297 -39.22 20.91 -83.31
CA SER A 297 -40.25 21.96 -83.34
C SER A 297 -40.33 22.66 -81.99
N LEU A 298 -40.42 21.89 -80.89
CA LEU A 298 -40.46 22.45 -79.54
C LEU A 298 -39.19 23.21 -79.18
N GLU A 299 -38.00 22.73 -79.55
CA GLU A 299 -36.75 23.45 -79.34
C GLU A 299 -36.67 24.73 -80.18
N ARG A 300 -37.23 24.73 -81.39
CA ARG A 300 -37.35 25.93 -82.22
C ARG A 300 -38.33 26.91 -81.60
N GLU A 301 -39.48 26.45 -81.13
CA GLU A 301 -40.49 27.25 -80.44
C GLU A 301 -39.95 27.82 -79.14
N ALA A 302 -39.23 27.03 -78.34
CA ALA A 302 -38.56 27.49 -77.12
C ALA A 302 -37.51 28.55 -77.44
N ARG A 303 -36.64 28.34 -78.44
CA ARG A 303 -35.69 29.38 -78.89
C ARG A 303 -36.39 30.63 -79.41
N TRP A 304 -37.52 30.47 -80.09
CA TRP A 304 -38.33 31.59 -80.55
C TRP A 304 -38.95 32.35 -79.37
N ILE A 305 -39.50 31.65 -78.38
CA ILE A 305 -40.02 32.23 -77.13
C ILE A 305 -38.89 32.95 -76.38
N ASP A 306 -37.73 32.33 -76.20
CA ASP A 306 -36.57 32.97 -75.56
C ASP A 306 -36.12 34.21 -76.34
N SER A 307 -36.13 34.16 -77.68
CA SER A 307 -35.81 35.34 -78.51
C SER A 307 -36.86 36.44 -78.41
N LEU A 308 -38.15 36.08 -78.25
CA LEU A 308 -39.23 37.02 -78.02
C LEU A 308 -39.18 37.61 -76.60
N LEU A 309 -38.80 36.83 -75.60
CA LEU A 309 -38.62 37.30 -74.23
C LEU A 309 -37.39 38.20 -74.13
N GLN A 310 -36.26 37.85 -74.77
CA GLN A 310 -35.07 38.70 -74.81
C GLN A 310 -35.28 39.96 -75.66
N GLY A 311 -35.99 39.86 -76.78
CA GLY A 311 -36.38 41.00 -77.61
C GLY A 311 -37.48 41.87 -76.99
N GLY A 312 -38.38 41.25 -76.21
CA GLY A 312 -39.44 41.91 -75.46
C GLY A 312 -38.94 42.57 -74.17
N ALA A 313 -37.90 42.03 -73.54
CA ALA A 313 -37.27 42.61 -72.34
C ALA A 313 -36.54 43.93 -72.61
N GLN A 314 -36.27 44.29 -73.88
CA GLN A 314 -35.81 45.64 -74.23
C GLN A 314 -36.94 46.67 -74.35
N ARG A 315 -38.21 46.25 -74.31
CA ARG A 315 -39.35 47.10 -73.98
C ARG A 315 -39.76 46.78 -72.55
N SER A 316 -38.98 47.28 -71.60
CA SER A 316 -39.41 47.41 -70.20
C SER A 316 -40.67 48.28 -70.16
N ASP A 317 -41.83 47.64 -70.23
CA ASP A 317 -43.13 48.26 -70.06
C ASP A 317 -43.26 48.65 -68.57
N PRO A 318 -43.35 49.93 -68.21
CA PRO A 318 -43.38 50.38 -66.81
C PRO A 318 -44.51 49.74 -66.00
N ASP A 319 -45.57 49.27 -66.66
CA ASP A 319 -46.67 48.53 -66.01
C ASP A 319 -46.23 47.18 -65.42
N LEU A 320 -45.23 46.51 -66.00
CA LEU A 320 -44.77 45.22 -65.49
C LEU A 320 -43.96 45.37 -64.20
N GLU A 321 -43.13 46.41 -64.10
CA GLU A 321 -42.40 46.72 -62.86
C GLU A 321 -43.36 47.13 -61.74
N VAL A 322 -44.37 47.94 -62.06
CA VAL A 322 -45.43 48.31 -61.11
C VAL A 322 -46.23 47.07 -60.67
N ALA A 323 -46.52 46.14 -61.59
CA ALA A 323 -47.20 44.88 -61.26
C ALA A 323 -46.34 43.98 -60.33
N VAL A 324 -45.05 43.87 -60.59
CA VAL A 324 -44.12 43.08 -59.75
C VAL A 324 -43.95 43.71 -58.37
N GLU A 325 -43.82 45.04 -58.28
CA GLU A 325 -43.81 45.74 -56.99
C GLU A 325 -45.14 45.56 -56.24
N SER A 326 -46.28 45.64 -56.93
CA SER A 326 -47.58 45.42 -56.31
C SER A 326 -47.71 43.99 -55.78
N SER A 327 -47.20 42.99 -56.51
CA SER A 327 -47.20 41.59 -56.07
C SER A 327 -46.30 41.37 -54.86
N ARG A 328 -45.14 42.03 -54.80
CA ARG A 328 -44.28 42.01 -53.61
C ARG A 328 -44.97 42.64 -52.39
N ARG A 329 -45.66 43.78 -52.58
CA ARG A 329 -46.44 44.43 -51.51
C ARG A 329 -47.61 43.55 -51.03
N ILE A 330 -48.26 42.84 -51.95
CA ILE A 330 -49.35 41.90 -51.61
C ILE A 330 -48.81 40.70 -50.82
N LEU A 331 -47.65 40.17 -51.17
CA LEU A 331 -47.01 39.08 -50.42
C LEU A 331 -46.59 39.52 -49.01
N ASP A 332 -45.96 40.69 -48.89
CA ASP A 332 -45.62 41.26 -47.58
C ASP A 332 -46.85 41.48 -46.70
N LEU A 333 -47.97 41.93 -47.29
CA LEU A 333 -49.24 42.08 -46.59
C LEU A 333 -49.84 40.73 -46.18
N LYS A 334 -49.73 39.71 -47.03
CA LYS A 334 -50.16 38.35 -46.71
C LYS A 334 -49.39 37.80 -45.51
N ASP A 335 -48.07 37.92 -45.51
CA ASP A 335 -47.23 37.44 -44.41
C ASP A 335 -47.55 38.15 -43.09
N ARG A 336 -47.83 39.46 -43.13
CA ARG A 336 -48.28 40.21 -41.95
C ARG A 336 -49.65 39.77 -41.44
N ILE A 337 -50.60 39.49 -42.35
CA ILE A 337 -51.92 38.98 -41.99
C ILE A 337 -51.80 37.60 -41.33
N ASP A 338 -50.95 36.73 -41.86
CA ASP A 338 -50.75 35.39 -41.31
C ASP A 338 -50.09 35.46 -39.93
N GLN A 339 -49.10 36.35 -39.71
CA GLN A 339 -48.52 36.60 -38.39
C GLN A 339 -49.56 37.13 -37.38
N GLU A 340 -50.43 38.06 -37.78
CA GLU A 340 -51.50 38.56 -36.91
C GLU A 340 -52.58 37.50 -36.65
N ARG A 341 -52.86 36.62 -37.62
CA ARG A 341 -53.78 35.48 -37.43
C ARG A 341 -53.24 34.48 -36.42
N GLU A 342 -51.95 34.14 -36.51
CA GLU A 342 -51.28 33.29 -35.52
C GLU A 342 -51.30 33.94 -34.13
N ARG A 343 -51.07 35.26 -34.06
CA ARG A 343 -51.14 36.03 -32.82
C ARG A 343 -52.55 36.03 -32.22
N ILE A 344 -53.59 36.20 -33.03
CA ILE A 344 -54.99 36.12 -32.62
C ILE A 344 -55.33 34.71 -32.13
N GLN A 345 -54.90 33.65 -32.84
CA GLN A 345 -55.11 32.26 -32.40
C GLN A 345 -54.40 31.98 -31.07
N TYR A 346 -53.19 32.50 -30.89
CA TYR A 346 -52.44 32.39 -29.64
C TYR A 346 -53.13 33.13 -28.48
N LEU A 347 -53.68 34.33 -28.71
CA LEU A 347 -54.43 35.06 -27.69
C LEU A 347 -55.78 34.38 -27.37
N ARG A 348 -56.45 33.84 -28.40
CA ARG A 348 -57.72 33.10 -28.26
C ARG A 348 -57.53 31.77 -27.52
N SER A 349 -56.41 31.07 -27.70
CA SER A 349 -56.09 29.86 -26.93
C SER A 349 -55.73 30.15 -25.46
N LYS A 350 -55.22 31.35 -25.17
CA LYS A 350 -54.92 31.81 -23.80
C LYS A 350 -56.15 32.30 -23.02
N GLN A 351 -57.20 32.76 -23.71
CA GLN A 351 -58.46 33.23 -23.12
C GLN A 351 -59.57 32.17 -23.20
N GLY A 352 -59.45 31.07 -22.45
CA GLY A 352 -60.59 30.25 -22.00
C GLY A 352 -61.31 29.39 -23.06
N GLY A 353 -61.41 28.09 -22.78
CA GLY A 353 -62.13 27.13 -23.60
C GLY A 353 -63.60 27.51 -23.84
N VAL A 354 -63.91 27.73 -25.11
CA VAL A 354 -65.26 27.59 -25.69
C VAL A 354 -65.09 26.82 -27.00
N SER A 355 -65.88 25.77 -27.15
CA SER A 355 -65.86 24.78 -28.23
C SER A 355 -65.77 25.41 -29.62
N VAL A 356 -64.86 24.88 -30.45
CA VAL A 356 -64.71 25.23 -31.86
C VAL A 356 -65.85 24.60 -32.65
N GLU A 357 -66.79 25.42 -33.11
CA GLU A 357 -67.52 25.17 -34.35
C GLU A 357 -66.59 25.56 -35.51
N SER A 358 -66.50 24.68 -36.50
CA SER A 358 -65.59 24.72 -37.65
C SER A 358 -65.55 26.07 -38.37
N GLY A 359 -64.38 26.71 -38.39
CA GLY A 359 -64.10 27.80 -39.33
C GLY A 359 -63.83 27.26 -40.75
N PRO A 360 -64.13 28.03 -41.81
CA PRO A 360 -64.04 27.56 -43.19
C PRO A 360 -62.59 27.24 -43.62
N PRO A 361 -62.42 26.33 -44.59
CA PRO A 361 -61.11 25.82 -44.99
C PRO A 361 -60.18 26.92 -45.53
N SER A 362 -58.87 26.71 -45.38
CA SER A 362 -57.84 27.62 -45.88
C SER A 362 -57.91 27.75 -47.40
N PHE A 363 -57.58 28.94 -47.89
CA PHE A 363 -57.61 29.27 -49.32
C PHE A 363 -56.71 28.34 -50.18
N ASP A 364 -55.66 27.78 -49.58
CA ASP A 364 -54.73 26.85 -50.25
C ASP A 364 -55.33 25.44 -50.47
N SER A 365 -56.39 25.05 -49.76
CA SER A 365 -57.07 23.78 -50.04
C SER A 365 -58.01 23.86 -51.25
N ILE A 366 -58.34 25.06 -51.73
CA ILE A 366 -59.23 25.28 -52.87
C ILE A 366 -58.48 25.14 -54.20
N TRP A 367 -57.17 25.36 -54.21
CA TRP A 367 -56.34 25.31 -55.43
C TRP A 367 -55.41 24.10 -55.52
N GLY A 368 -55.42 23.20 -54.53
CA GLY A 368 -54.65 21.94 -54.53
C GLY A 368 -55.36 20.73 -55.17
N GLN A 369 -56.55 20.92 -55.77
CA GLN A 369 -57.26 19.90 -56.52
C GLN A 369 -57.66 20.43 -57.90
N GLN A 370 -56.69 20.53 -58.81
CA GLN A 370 -56.91 20.41 -60.25
C GLN A 370 -55.72 19.69 -60.89
#